data_AF-A0A537QEC3-F1
#
_entry.id   AF-A0A537QEC3-F1
#
_cell.length_a   1.000
_cell.length_b   1.000
_cell.length_c   1.000
_cell.angle_alpha   90.00
_cell.angle_beta   90.00
_cell.angle_gamma   90.00
#
_symmetry.space_group_name_H-M   'P 1'
#
loop_
_entity.id
_entity.type
_entity.pdbx_description
1 polymer ?
#
loop_
_entity_poly.entity_id
_entity_poly.type
_entity_poly.pdbx_seq_one_letter_code
_entity_poly.pdbx_strand_id
1 'polypeptide(L)'
;GEFVTLREVVGEVGSDPVRFMMLYRKNDAVLDFDLAKVIEQSRDNPVFYVQYAHARGNSVFRNAREVLPELPEGSAERSEHLGRAPVERLDDAAELGILKRIALYPRLLEGAAAAHEPHRVAFYLYDLASEFHAQWTRGKDLPHLRFIIQDDPQLTLARLALVQGVVTVLASGLKLLGVKAPEEMR
;
A
#
# COMPACT_ATOMS: atom_id res chain seq x y z
N GLY A 1 22.94 -32.29 -0.99
CA GLY A 1 21.92 -31.21 -1.04
C GLY A 1 22.25 -30.34 -2.22
N GLU A 2 21.24 -29.93 -2.96
CA GLU A 2 21.37 -28.90 -3.99
C GLU A 2 21.53 -27.55 -3.28
N PHE A 3 22.55 -26.77 -3.66
CA PHE A 3 22.79 -25.44 -3.10
C PHE A 3 22.34 -24.40 -4.11
N VAL A 4 21.29 -23.64 -3.77
CA VAL A 4 20.82 -22.51 -4.58
C VAL A 4 21.48 -21.24 -4.08
N THR A 5 22.11 -20.49 -4.98
CA THR A 5 22.76 -19.22 -4.68
C THR A 5 21.76 -18.07 -4.64
N LEU A 6 22.06 -17.03 -3.85
CA LEU A 6 21.24 -15.80 -3.85
C LEU A 6 21.14 -15.16 -5.24
N ARG A 7 22.18 -15.32 -6.08
CA ARG A 7 22.17 -14.82 -7.45
C ARG A 7 21.12 -15.51 -8.30
N GLU A 8 21.02 -16.84 -8.18
CA GLU A 8 20.00 -17.62 -8.90
C GLU A 8 18.59 -17.23 -8.45
N VAL A 9 18.36 -17.14 -7.13
CA VAL A 9 17.07 -16.71 -6.58
C VAL A 9 16.68 -15.31 -7.10
N VAL A 10 17.58 -14.33 -7.01
CA VAL A 10 17.33 -12.97 -7.52
C VAL A 10 17.13 -12.96 -9.04
N GLY A 11 17.83 -13.81 -9.77
CA GLY A 11 17.67 -13.97 -11.22
C GLY A 11 16.30 -14.51 -11.60
N GLU A 12 15.72 -15.38 -10.77
CA GLU A 12 14.43 -16.02 -11.02
C GLU A 12 13.24 -15.13 -10.62
N VAL A 13 13.28 -14.50 -9.44
CA VAL A 13 12.11 -13.78 -8.89
C VAL A 13 12.29 -12.26 -8.81
N GLY A 14 13.49 -11.75 -9.08
CA GLY A 14 13.84 -10.34 -8.94
C GLY A 14 14.26 -9.93 -7.52
N SER A 15 14.86 -8.74 -7.41
CA SER A 15 15.41 -8.26 -6.14
C SER A 15 14.34 -7.88 -5.12
N ASP A 16 13.18 -7.45 -5.58
CA ASP A 16 12.14 -6.84 -4.76
C ASP A 16 11.48 -7.87 -3.84
N PRO A 17 10.99 -9.03 -4.34
CA PRO A 17 10.47 -10.08 -3.48
C PRO A 17 11.50 -10.64 -2.51
N VAL A 18 12.75 -10.83 -2.97
CA VAL A 18 13.83 -11.31 -2.12
C VAL A 18 14.07 -10.34 -0.95
N ARG A 19 14.21 -9.04 -1.23
CA ARG A 19 14.41 -8.01 -0.20
C ARG A 19 13.24 -7.97 0.78
N PHE A 20 12.02 -7.92 0.27
CA PHE A 20 10.84 -7.82 1.12
C PHE A 20 10.72 -9.03 2.03
N MET A 21 10.88 -10.26 1.52
CA MET A 21 10.79 -11.48 2.32
C MET A 21 11.89 -11.57 3.39
N MET A 22 13.10 -11.13 3.06
CA MET A 22 14.20 -11.07 4.04
C MET A 22 13.89 -10.09 5.18
N LEU A 23 13.16 -9.01 4.89
CA LEU A 23 12.79 -7.97 5.84
C LEU A 23 11.44 -8.24 6.51
N TYR A 24 10.56 -9.06 5.95
CA TYR A 24 9.24 -9.39 6.49
C TYR A 24 9.32 -10.50 7.54
N ARG A 25 10.27 -10.37 8.47
CA ARG A 25 10.49 -11.27 9.61
C ARG A 25 11.35 -10.56 10.65
N LYS A 26 11.24 -10.98 11.91
CA LYS A 26 12.16 -10.48 12.95
C LYS A 26 13.60 -10.85 12.64
N ASN A 27 14.55 -10.03 13.08
CA ASN A 27 15.97 -10.21 12.82
C ASN A 27 16.56 -11.48 13.48
N ASP A 28 15.92 -11.97 14.55
CA ASP A 28 16.28 -13.18 15.29
C ASP A 28 15.54 -14.43 14.82
N ALA A 29 14.58 -14.30 13.90
CA ALA A 29 13.86 -15.43 13.34
C ALA A 29 14.76 -16.24 12.40
N VAL A 30 14.45 -17.52 12.21
CA VAL A 30 15.04 -18.31 11.12
C VAL A 30 14.44 -17.82 9.79
N LEU A 31 15.25 -17.76 8.75
CA LEU A 31 14.76 -17.51 7.40
C LEU A 31 14.18 -18.81 6.83
N ASP A 32 12.87 -18.84 6.68
CA ASP A 32 12.17 -19.84 5.88
C ASP A 32 11.84 -19.24 4.51
N PHE A 33 12.71 -19.47 3.52
CA PHE A 33 12.56 -18.90 2.19
C PHE A 33 11.98 -19.94 1.22
N ASP A 34 10.69 -19.81 0.96
CA ASP A 34 9.96 -20.65 0.02
C ASP A 34 9.87 -19.95 -1.34
N LEU A 35 10.71 -20.38 -2.29
CA LEU A 35 10.77 -19.80 -3.63
C LEU A 35 9.40 -19.82 -4.35
N ALA A 36 8.62 -20.89 -4.17
CA ALA A 36 7.32 -21.02 -4.83
C ALA A 36 6.34 -19.94 -4.34
N LYS A 37 6.33 -19.65 -3.03
CA LYS A 37 5.51 -18.56 -2.45
C LYS A 37 5.93 -17.19 -2.95
N VAL A 38 7.22 -16.99 -3.21
CA VAL A 38 7.76 -15.70 -3.68
C VAL A 38 7.36 -15.42 -5.13
N ILE A 39 7.16 -16.45 -5.95
CA ILE A 39 6.68 -16.34 -7.33
C ILE A 39 5.16 -16.12 -7.37
N GLU A 40 4.44 -16.55 -6.34
CA GLU A 40 2.98 -16.50 -6.33
C GLU A 40 2.46 -15.05 -6.40
N GLN A 41 1.55 -14.78 -7.35
CA GLN A 41 0.83 -13.52 -7.43
C GLN A 41 -0.47 -13.57 -6.61
N SER A 42 -0.32 -13.85 -5.31
CA SER A 42 -1.46 -13.99 -4.40
C SER A 42 -1.25 -13.18 -3.12
N ARG A 43 -2.27 -13.18 -2.26
CA ARG A 43 -2.20 -12.54 -0.93
C ARG A 43 -1.15 -13.19 -0.02
N ASP A 44 -0.78 -14.43 -0.30
CA ASP A 44 0.19 -15.18 0.51
C ASP A 44 1.62 -14.72 0.22
N ASN A 45 1.83 -13.99 -0.88
CA ASN A 45 3.07 -13.27 -1.16
C ASN A 45 2.98 -11.81 -0.64
N PRO A 46 3.66 -11.48 0.47
CA PRO A 46 3.48 -10.20 1.13
C PRO A 46 4.02 -9.01 0.32
N VAL A 47 5.06 -9.19 -0.52
CA VAL A 47 5.52 -8.09 -1.38
C VAL A 47 4.48 -7.78 -2.45
N PHE A 48 3.94 -8.82 -3.09
CA PHE A 48 2.95 -8.68 -4.15
C PHE A 48 1.70 -8.02 -3.57
N TYR A 49 1.27 -8.45 -2.38
CA TYR A 49 0.11 -7.89 -1.70
C TYR A 49 0.26 -6.38 -1.44
N VAL A 50 1.41 -5.94 -0.93
CA VAL A 50 1.69 -4.51 -0.66
C VAL A 50 1.84 -3.71 -1.96
N GLN A 51 2.55 -4.23 -2.96
CA GLN A 51 2.71 -3.58 -4.26
C GLN A 51 1.37 -3.45 -4.99
N TYR A 52 0.51 -4.46 -4.90
CA TYR A 52 -0.81 -4.46 -5.49
C TYR A 52 -1.76 -3.47 -4.82
N ALA A 53 -1.66 -3.25 -3.51
CA ALA A 53 -2.36 -2.16 -2.82
C ALA A 53 -1.97 -0.79 -3.40
N HIS A 54 -0.67 -0.54 -3.61
CA HIS A 54 -0.18 0.70 -4.21
C HIS A 54 -0.68 0.88 -5.65
N ALA A 55 -0.56 -0.15 -6.50
CA ALA A 55 -1.05 -0.09 -7.88
C ALA A 55 -2.57 0.09 -7.96
N ARG A 56 -3.33 -0.55 -7.06
CA ARG A 56 -4.78 -0.36 -6.96
C ARG A 56 -5.14 1.08 -6.61
N GLY A 57 -4.46 1.69 -5.64
CA GLY A 57 -4.65 3.09 -5.29
C GLY A 57 -4.46 4.03 -6.50
N ASN A 58 -3.41 3.79 -7.28
CA ASN A 58 -3.17 4.50 -8.53
C ASN A 58 -4.28 4.27 -9.57
N SER A 59 -4.80 3.05 -9.68
CA SER A 59 -5.97 2.76 -10.52
C SER A 59 -7.22 3.52 -10.08
N VAL A 60 -7.42 3.74 -8.77
CA VAL A 60 -8.57 4.53 -8.28
C VAL A 60 -8.49 5.95 -8.82
N PHE A 61 -7.32 6.59 -8.82
CA PHE A 61 -7.17 7.93 -9.37
C PHE A 61 -7.45 7.98 -10.87
N ARG A 62 -6.97 6.99 -11.63
CA ARG A 62 -7.27 6.90 -13.07
C ARG A 62 -8.77 6.83 -13.33
N ASN A 63 -9.48 5.98 -12.59
CA ASN A 63 -10.93 5.81 -12.74
C ASN A 63 -11.71 7.02 -12.23
N ALA A 64 -11.23 7.70 -11.19
CA ALA A 64 -11.91 8.86 -10.62
C ALA A 64 -11.96 10.06 -11.56
N ARG A 65 -11.10 10.12 -12.58
CA ARG A 65 -11.11 11.18 -13.58
C ARG A 65 -12.34 11.15 -14.49
N GLU A 66 -13.08 10.05 -14.52
CA GLU A 66 -14.39 10.00 -15.19
C GLU A 66 -15.43 10.89 -14.50
N VAL A 67 -15.34 11.04 -13.18
CA VAL A 67 -16.25 11.86 -12.36
C VAL A 67 -15.65 13.20 -11.92
N LEU A 68 -14.31 13.29 -11.89
CA LEU A 68 -13.54 14.47 -11.53
C LEU A 68 -12.47 14.75 -12.61
N PRO A 69 -12.85 15.25 -13.79
CA PRO A 69 -11.91 15.48 -14.90
C PRO A 69 -10.75 16.42 -14.55
N GLU A 70 -10.94 17.29 -13.56
CA GLU A 70 -9.95 18.23 -13.03
C GLU A 70 -8.91 17.61 -12.08
N LEU A 71 -9.06 16.33 -11.71
CA LEU A 71 -8.12 15.64 -10.84
C LEU A 71 -6.75 15.54 -11.51
N PRO A 72 -5.66 16.09 -10.91
CA PRO A 72 -4.34 16.05 -11.52
C PRO A 72 -3.76 14.64 -11.65
N GLU A 73 -3.05 14.38 -12.76
CA GLU A 73 -2.35 13.11 -13.00
C GLU A 73 -1.08 12.99 -12.15
N GLY A 74 -0.32 14.08 -12.04
CA GLY A 74 0.93 14.12 -11.28
C GLY A 74 0.70 13.95 -9.78
N SER A 75 1.54 13.15 -9.13
CA SER A 75 1.36 12.81 -7.71
C SER A 75 1.49 14.03 -6.78
N ALA A 76 2.35 15.00 -7.12
CA ALA A 76 2.57 16.18 -6.29
C ALA A 76 1.37 17.13 -6.37
N GLU A 77 0.95 17.43 -7.60
CA GLU A 77 -0.20 18.28 -7.92
C GLU A 77 -1.49 17.68 -7.37
N ARG A 78 -1.66 16.36 -7.49
CA ARG A 78 -2.81 15.65 -6.92
C ARG A 78 -2.83 15.74 -5.40
N SER A 79 -1.68 15.59 -4.75
CA SER A 79 -1.59 15.74 -3.29
C SER A 79 -1.93 17.15 -2.83
N GLU A 80 -1.49 18.19 -3.57
CA GLU A 80 -1.83 19.57 -3.27
C GLU A 80 -3.33 19.84 -3.48
N HIS A 81 -3.90 19.35 -4.58
CA HIS A 81 -5.33 19.46 -4.89
C HIS A 81 -6.18 18.80 -3.79
N LEU A 82 -5.85 17.57 -3.40
CA LEU A 82 -6.56 16.81 -2.38
C LEU A 82 -6.32 17.32 -0.95
N GLY A 83 -5.32 18.18 -0.72
CA GLY A 83 -5.07 18.80 0.57
C GLY A 83 -6.22 19.71 1.06
N ARG A 84 -7.16 20.05 0.18
CA ARG A 84 -8.39 20.82 0.49
C ARG A 84 -9.66 19.98 0.45
N ALA A 85 -9.56 18.66 0.34
CA ALA A 85 -10.71 17.77 0.30
C ALA A 85 -11.50 17.82 1.64
N PRO A 86 -12.83 17.63 1.61
CA PRO A 86 -13.67 17.67 2.81
C PRO A 86 -13.55 16.37 3.62
N VAL A 87 -12.37 16.12 4.18
CA VAL A 87 -12.03 14.87 4.91
C VAL A 87 -12.87 14.65 6.17
N GLU A 88 -13.52 15.68 6.69
CA GLU A 88 -14.51 15.59 7.77
C GLU A 88 -15.73 14.73 7.40
N ARG A 89 -15.93 14.45 6.12
CA ARG A 89 -16.99 13.56 5.62
C ARG A 89 -16.65 12.07 5.71
N LEU A 90 -15.44 11.72 6.13
CA LEU A 90 -15.02 10.32 6.36
C LEU A 90 -15.42 9.90 7.77
N ASP A 91 -16.62 9.35 7.91
CA ASP A 91 -17.22 9.00 9.21
C ASP A 91 -17.34 7.48 9.46
N ASP A 92 -17.14 6.65 8.42
CA ASP A 92 -17.19 5.19 8.56
C ASP A 92 -15.99 4.69 9.39
N ALA A 93 -16.25 3.72 10.27
CA ALA A 93 -15.27 3.21 11.21
C ALA A 93 -14.00 2.65 10.54
N ALA A 94 -14.09 2.07 9.35
CA ALA A 94 -12.90 1.56 8.65
C ALA A 94 -12.12 2.67 7.95
N GLU A 95 -12.80 3.70 7.41
CA GLU A 95 -12.13 4.89 6.86
C GLU A 95 -11.32 5.58 7.96
N LEU A 96 -11.94 5.79 9.12
CA LEU A 96 -11.29 6.32 10.32
C LEU A 96 -10.14 5.42 10.82
N GLY A 97 -10.28 4.10 10.69
CA GLY A 97 -9.22 3.13 11.00
C GLY A 97 -7.98 3.34 10.13
N ILE A 98 -8.16 3.44 8.82
CA ILE A 98 -7.07 3.69 7.87
C ILE A 98 -6.41 5.05 8.13
N LEU A 99 -7.20 6.12 8.39
CA LEU A 99 -6.67 7.44 8.73
C LEU A 99 -5.78 7.40 9.98
N LYS A 100 -6.24 6.72 11.03
CA LYS A 100 -5.45 6.53 12.26
C LYS A 100 -4.17 5.76 11.98
N ARG A 101 -4.23 4.71 11.16
CA ARG A 101 -3.03 3.97 10.74
C ARG A 101 -2.07 4.92 10.07
N ILE A 102 -2.45 5.59 8.98
CA ILE A 102 -1.61 6.57 8.26
C ILE A 102 -0.93 7.57 9.23
N ALA A 103 -1.68 8.13 10.18
CA ALA A 103 -1.16 9.08 11.17
C ALA A 103 -0.08 8.50 12.10
N LEU A 104 -0.07 7.19 12.34
CA LEU A 104 0.94 6.50 13.17
C LEU A 104 2.25 6.21 12.42
N TYR A 105 2.26 6.30 11.09
CA TYR A 105 3.42 5.93 10.27
C TYR A 105 4.73 6.64 10.67
N PRO A 106 4.78 7.97 10.92
CA PRO A 106 6.02 8.63 11.30
C PRO A 106 6.60 8.08 12.61
N ARG A 107 5.75 7.89 13.62
CA ARG A 107 6.16 7.32 14.92
C ARG A 107 6.63 5.87 14.79
N LEU A 108 5.99 5.10 13.90
CA LEU A 108 6.44 3.75 13.58
C LEU A 108 7.85 3.77 12.98
N LEU A 109 8.14 4.67 12.04
CA LEU A 109 9.47 4.81 11.45
C LEU A 109 10.53 5.17 12.50
N GLU A 110 10.26 6.12 13.38
CA GLU A 110 11.15 6.49 14.48
C GLU A 110 11.46 5.29 15.38
N GLY A 111 10.44 4.54 15.77
CA GLY A 111 10.59 3.35 16.61
C GLY A 111 11.36 2.22 15.92
N ALA A 112 11.12 2.01 14.62
CA ALA A 112 11.84 1.00 13.82
C ALA A 112 13.32 1.38 13.66
N ALA A 113 13.61 2.67 13.43
CA ALA A 113 14.97 3.18 13.31
C ALA A 113 15.73 3.06 14.64
N ALA A 114 15.14 3.50 15.75
CA ALA A 114 15.76 3.44 17.08
C ALA A 114 16.07 2.01 17.53
N ALA A 115 15.22 1.05 17.18
CA ALA A 115 15.41 -0.36 17.50
C ALA A 115 16.28 -1.13 16.50
N HIS A 116 16.64 -0.53 15.35
CA HIS A 116 17.25 -1.22 14.21
C HIS A 116 16.41 -2.42 13.71
N GLU A 117 15.09 -2.25 13.69
CA GLU A 117 14.11 -3.28 13.37
C GLU A 117 13.33 -2.92 12.09
N PRO A 118 13.94 -3.04 10.88
CA PRO A 118 13.29 -2.65 9.63
C PRO A 118 12.05 -3.50 9.30
N HIS A 119 11.94 -4.69 9.88
CA HIS A 119 10.79 -5.56 9.72
C HIS A 119 9.48 -4.95 10.22
N ARG A 120 9.54 -4.04 11.20
CA ARG A 120 8.37 -3.29 11.66
C ARG A 120 7.74 -2.48 10.53
N VAL A 121 8.55 -1.94 9.62
CA VAL A 121 8.07 -1.23 8.42
C VAL A 121 7.36 -2.20 7.49
N ALA A 122 7.96 -3.36 7.20
CA ALA A 122 7.35 -4.36 6.32
C ALA A 122 6.00 -4.87 6.86
N PHE A 123 5.91 -5.18 8.16
CA PHE A 123 4.66 -5.55 8.83
C PHE A 123 3.61 -4.43 8.75
N TYR A 124 4.03 -3.20 9.04
CA TYR A 124 3.14 -2.05 9.00
C TYR A 124 2.54 -1.80 7.60
N LEU A 125 3.35 -1.94 6.54
CA LEU A 125 2.88 -1.79 5.16
C LEU A 125 1.90 -2.90 4.77
N TYR A 126 2.15 -4.13 5.20
CA TYR A 126 1.24 -5.25 4.97
C TYR A 126 -0.12 -4.99 5.63
N ASP A 127 -0.14 -4.58 6.90
CA ASP A 127 -1.39 -4.28 7.59
C ASP A 127 -2.16 -3.11 6.95
N LEU A 128 -1.45 -2.05 6.52
CA LEU A 128 -2.08 -0.93 5.82
C LEU A 128 -2.68 -1.38 4.48
N ALA A 129 -1.97 -2.23 3.74
CA ALA A 129 -2.49 -2.85 2.53
C ALA A 129 -3.73 -3.70 2.82
N SER A 130 -3.72 -4.49 3.90
CA SER A 130 -4.88 -5.30 4.33
C SER A 130 -6.11 -4.44 4.61
N GLU A 131 -5.98 -3.37 5.38
CA GLU A 131 -7.10 -2.47 5.68
C GLU A 131 -7.62 -1.76 4.41
N PHE A 132 -6.71 -1.32 3.54
CA PHE A 132 -7.09 -0.70 2.28
C PHE A 132 -7.83 -1.68 1.36
N HIS A 133 -7.36 -2.92 1.25
CA HIS A 133 -8.04 -3.97 0.51
C HIS A 133 -9.41 -4.32 1.11
N ALA A 134 -9.53 -4.33 2.43
CA ALA A 134 -10.80 -4.54 3.12
C ALA A 134 -11.79 -3.42 2.79
N GLN A 135 -11.37 -2.16 2.82
CA GLN A 135 -12.23 -1.03 2.44
C GLN A 135 -12.68 -1.10 0.98
N TRP A 136 -11.76 -1.45 0.06
CA TRP A 136 -12.11 -1.67 -1.35
C TRP A 136 -13.18 -2.76 -1.51
N THR A 137 -13.03 -3.89 -0.82
CA THR A 137 -13.99 -5.00 -0.86
C THR A 137 -15.33 -4.57 -0.28
N ARG A 138 -15.35 -3.87 0.86
CA ARG A 138 -16.59 -3.33 1.44
C ARG A 138 -17.31 -2.39 0.48
N GLY A 139 -16.61 -1.58 -0.32
CA GLY A 139 -17.23 -0.76 -1.36
C GLY A 139 -17.88 -1.55 -2.50
N LYS A 140 -17.48 -2.81 -2.74
CA LYS A 140 -18.19 -3.70 -3.67
C LYS A 140 -19.52 -4.14 -3.09
N ASP A 141 -19.52 -4.55 -1.83
CA ASP A 141 -20.69 -5.09 -1.13
C ASP A 141 -21.68 -3.98 -0.72
N LEU A 142 -21.15 -2.83 -0.34
CA LEU A 142 -21.86 -1.64 0.13
C LEU A 142 -21.48 -0.45 -0.77
N PRO A 143 -22.25 -0.17 -1.84
CA PRO A 143 -21.89 0.85 -2.84
C PRO A 143 -21.65 2.25 -2.28
N HIS A 144 -22.31 2.61 -1.17
CA HIS A 144 -22.10 3.90 -0.49
C HIS A 144 -20.72 4.03 0.17
N LEU A 145 -19.92 2.94 0.26
CA LEU A 145 -18.53 2.92 0.76
C LEU A 145 -17.48 2.90 -0.36
N ARG A 146 -17.88 2.98 -1.63
CA ARG A 146 -16.93 3.05 -2.75
C ARG A 146 -16.08 4.32 -2.65
N PHE A 147 -14.81 4.21 -3.06
CA PHE A 147 -13.93 5.38 -3.16
C PHE A 147 -14.47 6.44 -4.13
N ILE A 148 -15.21 6.02 -5.16
CA ILE A 148 -15.81 6.88 -6.19
C ILE A 148 -17.33 6.76 -6.10
N ILE A 149 -17.99 7.89 -5.88
CA ILE A 149 -19.45 8.02 -5.82
C ILE A 149 -19.87 9.04 -6.89
N GLN A 150 -20.52 8.56 -7.96
CA GLN A 150 -20.85 9.38 -9.13
C GLN A 150 -21.69 10.61 -8.78
N ASP A 151 -22.66 10.44 -7.90
CA ASP A 151 -23.59 11.51 -7.51
C ASP A 151 -23.10 12.35 -6.31
N ASP A 152 -21.89 12.07 -5.80
CA ASP A 152 -21.29 12.82 -4.69
C ASP A 152 -19.79 13.09 -4.92
N PRO A 153 -19.47 14.11 -5.75
CA PRO A 153 -18.08 14.47 -6.05
C PRO A 153 -17.29 14.89 -4.81
N GLN A 154 -17.97 15.51 -3.82
CA GLN A 154 -17.33 15.99 -2.60
C GLN A 154 -16.91 14.82 -1.70
N LEU A 155 -17.74 13.78 -1.57
CA LEU A 155 -17.36 12.56 -0.83
C LEU A 155 -16.29 11.78 -1.59
N THR A 156 -16.36 11.76 -2.92
CA THR A 156 -15.30 11.20 -3.76
C THR A 156 -13.97 11.90 -3.48
N LEU A 157 -13.92 13.23 -3.48
CA LEU A 157 -12.70 13.98 -3.14
C LEU A 157 -12.15 13.62 -1.75
N ALA A 158 -13.01 13.53 -0.73
CA ALA A 158 -12.61 13.12 0.62
C ALA A 158 -11.97 11.72 0.62
N ARG A 159 -12.59 10.75 -0.07
CA ARG A 159 -12.09 9.38 -0.18
C ARG A 159 -10.84 9.26 -1.03
N LEU A 160 -10.67 10.10 -2.06
CA LEU A 160 -9.43 10.17 -2.83
C LEU A 160 -8.28 10.73 -1.98
N ALA A 161 -8.54 11.67 -1.06
CA ALA A 161 -7.53 12.13 -0.12
C ALA A 161 -7.06 11.00 0.83
N LEU A 162 -7.99 10.14 1.29
CA LEU A 162 -7.65 8.92 2.02
C LEU A 162 -6.77 7.98 1.18
N VAL A 163 -7.16 7.70 -0.06
CA VAL A 163 -6.38 6.87 -0.99
C VAL A 163 -4.99 7.47 -1.22
N GLN A 164 -4.88 8.81 -1.34
CA GLN A 164 -3.60 9.51 -1.50
C GLN A 164 -2.69 9.30 -0.29
N GLY A 165 -3.24 9.38 0.92
CA GLY A 165 -2.49 9.07 2.14
C GLY A 165 -1.96 7.63 2.15
N VAL A 166 -2.80 6.65 1.76
CA VAL A 166 -2.39 5.24 1.65
C VAL A 166 -1.24 5.08 0.65
N VAL A 167 -1.40 5.54 -0.61
CA VAL A 167 -0.34 5.34 -1.62
C VAL A 167 0.95 6.05 -1.26
N THR A 168 0.89 7.23 -0.62
CA THR A 168 2.07 7.96 -0.16
C THR A 168 2.84 7.15 0.89
N VAL A 169 2.14 6.58 1.88
CA VAL A 169 2.75 5.74 2.92
C VAL A 169 3.33 4.46 2.33
N LEU A 170 2.59 3.78 1.45
CA LEU A 170 3.05 2.57 0.78
C LEU A 170 4.30 2.83 -0.07
N ALA A 171 4.30 3.88 -0.89
CA ALA A 171 5.45 4.26 -1.70
C ALA A 171 6.67 4.62 -0.83
N SER A 172 6.46 5.40 0.23
CA SER A 172 7.51 5.78 1.18
C SER A 172 8.14 4.55 1.84
N GLY A 173 7.32 3.63 2.37
CA GLY A 173 7.81 2.46 3.07
C GLY A 173 8.49 1.46 2.15
N LEU A 174 7.92 1.19 0.97
CA LEU A 174 8.55 0.33 -0.03
C LEU A 174 9.92 0.87 -0.45
N LYS A 175 10.01 2.20 -0.69
CA LYS A 175 11.28 2.86 -0.99
C LYS A 175 12.31 2.69 0.12
N LEU A 176 11.91 2.82 1.39
CA LEU A 176 12.81 2.60 2.54
C LEU A 176 13.32 1.15 2.61
N LEU A 177 12.49 0.18 2.22
CA LEU A 177 12.86 -1.24 2.16
C LEU A 177 13.67 -1.60 0.89
N GLY A 178 13.89 -0.65 -0.03
CA GLY A 178 14.58 -0.88 -1.29
C GLY A 178 13.76 -1.72 -2.27
N VAL A 179 12.43 -1.61 -2.20
CA VAL A 179 11.45 -2.31 -3.04
C VAL A 179 10.68 -1.27 -3.86
N LYS A 180 10.35 -1.59 -5.12
CA LYS A 180 9.59 -0.69 -5.99
C LYS A 180 8.13 -0.62 -5.56
N ALA A 181 7.53 0.55 -5.77
CA ALA A 181 6.10 0.81 -5.62
C ALA A 181 5.48 0.98 -7.01
N PRO A 182 5.02 -0.09 -7.67
CA PRO A 182 4.49 -0.01 -9.03
C PRO A 182 3.14 0.73 -9.05
N GLU A 183 2.95 1.63 -10.02
CA GLU A 183 1.66 2.32 -10.24
C GLU A 183 0.65 1.42 -10.97
N GLU A 184 1.14 0.37 -11.63
CA GLU A 184 0.36 -0.65 -12.33
C GLU A 184 1.00 -2.02 -12.14
N MET A 185 0.18 -3.03 -11.89
CA MET A 185 0.57 -4.43 -11.82
C MET A 185 -0.10 -5.15 -13.00
N ARG A 186 0.67 -5.90 -13.79
CA ARG A 186 0.20 -6.70 -14.93
C ARG A 186 0.13 -8.16 -14.56
#